data_AF-A0A815MBQ8-F1
#
_entry.id   AF-A0A815MBQ8-F1
#
_cell.length_a   1.000
_cell.length_b   1.000
_cell.length_c   1.000
_cell.angle_alpha   90.00
_cell.angle_beta   90.00
_cell.angle_gamma   90.00
#
_symmetry.space_group_name_H-M   'P 1'
#
loop_
_entity.id
_entity.type
_entity.pdbx_description
1 polymer ?
#
loop_
_entity_poly.entity_id
_entity_poly.type
_entity_poly.pdbx_seq_one_letter_code
_entity_poly.pdbx_strand_id
1 'polypeptide(L)'
;ICPCRVKDDIDLFWERVIEMIDDPADNVREQVLHTLCDGSPDHMEMKVLDALETFNRDRNQYIRRRAHKVLSSYRRSGKWNVL
;
A
#
# COMPACT_ATOMS: atom_id res chain seq x y z
N ILE A 1 -11.86 -0.54 -9.23
CA ILE A 1 -11.02 -0.18 -10.39
C ILE A 1 -9.57 -0.21 -9.90
N CYS A 2 -8.69 -1.00 -10.51
CA CYS A 2 -7.28 -1.04 -10.12
C CYS A 2 -6.53 0.13 -10.77
N PRO A 3 -5.79 0.97 -10.02
CA PRO A 3 -5.02 2.08 -10.60
C PRO A 3 -3.98 1.59 -11.62
N CYS A 4 -3.48 0.36 -11.46
CA CYS A 4 -2.65 -0.36 -12.44
C CYS A 4 -3.25 -0.44 -13.86
N ARG A 5 -4.58 -0.34 -13.99
CA ARG A 5 -5.32 -0.38 -15.26
C ARG A 5 -5.77 1.00 -15.74
N VAL A 6 -5.79 2.00 -14.88
CA VAL A 6 -6.26 3.36 -15.20
C VAL A 6 -5.12 4.22 -15.76
N LYS A 7 -3.87 4.00 -15.32
CA LYS A 7 -2.65 4.72 -15.76
C LYS A 7 -2.67 6.25 -15.62
N ASP A 8 -3.78 6.84 -15.21
CA ASP A 8 -3.83 8.24 -14.80
C ASP A 8 -3.43 8.39 -13.35
N ASP A 9 -2.56 9.36 -13.13
CA ASP A 9 -2.17 9.82 -11.81
C ASP A 9 -3.26 10.73 -11.25
N ILE A 10 -4.14 10.17 -10.42
CA ILE A 10 -5.27 10.87 -9.83
C ILE A 10 -5.00 11.06 -8.34
N ASP A 11 -4.50 12.23 -7.96
CA ASP A 11 -4.16 12.56 -6.57
C ASP A 11 -5.30 12.25 -5.59
N LEU A 12 -6.51 12.67 -5.94
CA LEU A 12 -7.70 12.47 -5.11
C LEU A 12 -8.00 10.99 -4.84
N PHE A 13 -7.71 10.11 -5.81
CA PHE A 13 -7.88 8.68 -5.62
C PHE A 13 -6.91 8.15 -4.56
N TRP A 14 -5.64 8.54 -4.64
CA TRP A 14 -4.62 8.10 -3.70
C TRP A 14 -4.83 8.64 -2.28
N GLU A 15 -5.30 9.89 -2.16
CA GLU A 15 -5.69 10.46 -0.87
C GLU A 15 -6.79 9.65 -0.19
N ARG A 16 -7.84 9.30 -0.94
CA ARG A 16 -8.93 8.45 -0.42
C ARG A 16 -8.46 7.05 -0.04
N VAL A 17 -7.53 6.47 -0.81
CA VAL A 17 -6.94 5.16 -0.48
C VAL A 17 -6.19 5.21 0.86
N ILE A 18 -5.42 6.27 1.10
CA ILE A 18 -4.64 6.45 2.34
C ILE A 18 -5.55 6.65 3.55
N GLU A 19 -6.67 7.35 3.41
CA GLU A 19 -7.63 7.54 4.51
C GLU A 19 -8.18 6.22 5.06
N MET A 20 -8.14 5.13 4.28
CA MET A 20 -8.65 3.81 4.67
C MET A 20 -7.58 2.87 5.27
N ILE A 21 -6.36 3.36 5.56
CA ILE A 21 -5.28 2.52 6.11
C ILE A 21 -5.67 1.85 7.44
N ASP A 22 -6.47 2.51 8.28
CA ASP A 22 -6.90 2.00 9.59
C ASP A 22 -8.38 1.56 9.61
N ASP A 23 -8.93 1.16 8.45
CA ASP A 23 -10.33 0.76 8.36
C ASP A 23 -10.66 -0.39 9.34
N PRO A 24 -11.83 -0.35 10.02
CA PRO A 24 -12.23 -1.39 10.95
C PRO A 24 -12.36 -2.79 10.31
N ALA A 25 -12.50 -2.89 8.99
CA ALA A 25 -12.60 -4.14 8.27
C ALA A 25 -11.26 -4.58 7.67
N ASP A 26 -10.86 -5.81 7.95
CA ASP A 26 -9.56 -6.35 7.51
C ASP A 26 -9.43 -6.45 6.00
N ASN A 27 -10.52 -6.79 5.30
CA ASN A 27 -10.55 -6.86 3.84
C ASN A 27 -10.32 -5.49 3.18
N VAL A 28 -10.77 -4.40 3.80
CA VAL A 28 -10.53 -3.03 3.30
C VAL A 28 -9.06 -2.69 3.44
N ARG A 29 -8.47 -2.88 4.64
CA ARG A 29 -7.04 -2.64 4.87
C ARG A 29 -6.15 -3.49 3.96
N GLU A 30 -6.51 -4.75 3.73
CA GLU A 30 -5.80 -5.60 2.79
C GLU A 30 -5.86 -5.06 1.36
N GLN A 31 -7.04 -4.61 0.92
CA GLN A 31 -7.21 -4.01 -0.40
C GLN A 31 -6.40 -2.71 -0.54
N VAL A 32 -6.34 -1.87 0.50
CA VAL A 32 -5.51 -0.66 0.54
C VAL A 32 -4.03 -1.02 0.38
N LEU A 33 -3.52 -1.97 1.16
CA LEU A 33 -2.14 -2.46 1.05
C LEU A 33 -1.83 -2.93 -0.38
N HIS A 34 -2.71 -3.73 -0.96
CA HIS A 34 -2.57 -4.19 -2.34
C HIS A 34 -2.52 -3.00 -3.31
N THR A 35 -3.48 -2.09 -3.21
CA THR A 35 -3.59 -0.95 -4.12
C THR A 35 -2.37 -0.03 -4.07
N LEU A 36 -1.81 0.22 -2.88
CA LEU A 36 -0.59 1.03 -2.73
C LEU A 36 0.66 0.34 -3.29
N CYS A 37 0.67 -0.99 -3.35
CA CYS A 37 1.84 -1.78 -3.78
C CYS A 37 1.70 -2.41 -5.18
N ASP A 38 0.70 -1.99 -5.96
CA ASP A 38 0.39 -2.52 -7.30
C ASP A 38 0.44 -1.42 -8.38
N GLY A 39 1.12 -0.30 -8.11
CA GLY A 39 1.33 0.76 -9.09
C GLY A 39 1.01 2.16 -8.57
N SER A 40 1.29 2.45 -7.30
CA SER A 40 1.32 3.84 -6.86
C SER A 40 2.46 4.61 -7.56
N PRO A 41 2.23 5.90 -7.90
CA PRO A 41 3.20 6.73 -8.61
C PRO A 41 4.40 7.06 -7.71
N ASP A 42 5.55 7.36 -8.32
CA ASP A 42 6.81 7.55 -7.58
C ASP A 42 6.74 8.68 -6.55
N HIS A 43 5.96 9.74 -6.82
CA HIS A 43 5.81 10.86 -5.90
C HIS A 43 5.11 10.47 -4.57
N MET A 44 4.47 9.30 -4.52
CA MET A 44 3.80 8.76 -3.34
C MET A 44 4.71 7.90 -2.46
N GLU A 45 5.96 7.65 -2.86
CA GLU A 45 6.89 6.73 -2.19
C GLU A 45 6.89 6.88 -0.66
N MET A 46 7.10 8.10 -0.16
CA MET A 46 7.12 8.37 1.30
C MET A 46 5.81 7.99 1.99
N LYS A 47 4.66 8.35 1.40
CA LYS A 47 3.34 8.01 1.95
C LYS A 47 3.09 6.49 1.94
N VAL A 48 3.56 5.81 0.90
CA VAL A 48 3.45 4.35 0.80
C VAL A 48 4.31 3.66 1.86
N LEU A 49 5.52 4.17 2.13
CA LEU A 49 6.38 3.64 3.19
C LEU A 49 5.75 3.82 4.58
N ASP A 50 5.18 4.99 4.87
CA ASP A 50 4.48 5.24 6.13
C ASP A 50 3.27 4.29 6.30
N ALA A 51 2.52 4.06 5.23
CA ALA A 51 1.43 3.09 5.21
C ALA A 51 1.95 1.66 5.45
N LEU A 52 3.05 1.27 4.81
CA LEU A 52 3.66 -0.04 4.97
C LEU A 52 4.17 -0.29 6.41
N GLU A 53 4.77 0.70 7.06
CA GLU A 53 5.18 0.58 8.46
C GLU A 53 3.96 0.45 9.40
N THR A 54 2.84 1.09 9.06
CA THR A 54 1.55 0.91 9.76
C THR A 54 1.04 -0.52 9.57
N PHE A 55 0.95 -1.01 8.33
CA PHE A 55 0.52 -2.37 8.02
C PHE A 55 1.46 -3.43 8.60
N ASN A 56 2.75 -3.14 8.75
CA ASN A 56 3.72 -4.03 9.39
C ASN A 56 3.47 -4.20 10.91
N ARG A 57 2.53 -3.43 11.46
CA ARG A 57 2.00 -3.59 12.83
C ARG A 57 0.50 -3.91 12.85
N ASP A 58 -0.09 -4.24 11.71
CA ASP A 58 -1.52 -4.53 11.59
C ASP A 58 -1.95 -5.66 12.54
N ARG A 59 -3.17 -5.54 13.09
CA ARG A 59 -3.80 -6.55 13.95
C ARG A 59 -4.01 -7.89 13.22
N ASN A 60 -4.24 -7.85 11.91
CA ASN A 60 -4.35 -9.03 11.07
C ASN A 60 -2.96 -9.52 10.66
N GLN A 61 -2.65 -10.77 11.04
CA GLN A 61 -1.34 -11.38 10.76
C GLN A 61 -1.03 -11.49 9.26
N TYR A 62 -2.04 -11.69 8.41
CA TYR A 62 -1.86 -11.82 6.97
C TYR A 62 -1.39 -10.50 6.34
N ILE A 63 -2.07 -9.39 6.66
CA ILE A 63 -1.69 -8.04 6.23
C ILE A 63 -0.26 -7.72 6.68
N ARG A 64 0.04 -7.99 7.96
CA ARG A 64 1.37 -7.78 8.54
C ARG A 64 2.47 -8.51 7.79
N ARG A 65 2.27 -9.78 7.43
CA ARG A 65 3.23 -10.57 6.66
C ARG A 65 3.45 -10.01 5.24
N ARG A 66 2.37 -9.56 4.58
CA ARG A 66 2.48 -8.94 3.24
C ARG A 66 3.26 -7.63 3.30
N ALA A 67 2.93 -6.74 4.24
CA ALA A 67 3.66 -5.48 4.43
C ALA A 67 5.15 -5.72 4.72
N HIS A 68 5.47 -6.68 5.58
CA HIS A 68 6.86 -7.07 5.86
C HIS A 68 7.61 -7.53 4.60
N LYS A 69 6.97 -8.32 3.74
CA LYS A 69 7.55 -8.77 2.46
C LYS A 69 7.86 -7.58 1.54
N VAL A 70 6.93 -6.62 1.43
CA VAL A 70 7.12 -5.42 0.60
C VAL A 70 8.26 -4.56 1.15
N LEU A 71 8.28 -4.27 2.46
CA LEU A 71 9.38 -3.52 3.10
C LEU A 71 10.73 -4.18 2.87
N SER A 72 10.79 -5.52 2.93
CA SER A 72 12.01 -6.28 2.64
C SER A 72 12.43 -6.23 1.17
N SER A 73 11.47 -6.13 0.24
CA SER A 73 11.75 -5.87 -1.18
C SER A 73 12.30 -4.47 -1.39
N TYR A 74 11.63 -3.47 -0.80
CA TYR A 74 12.00 -2.07 -0.87
C TYR A 74 13.41 -1.83 -0.34
N ARG A 75 13.74 -2.32 0.86
CA ARG A 75 15.09 -2.18 1.45
C ARG A 75 16.22 -2.77 0.61
N ARG A 76 15.92 -3.78 -0.22
CA ARG A 76 16.91 -4.43 -1.08
C ARG A 76 17.03 -3.79 -2.47
N SER A 77 15.95 -3.22 -3.00
CA SER A 77 15.85 -2.87 -4.42
C SER A 77 15.31 -1.46 -4.71
N GLY A 78 14.84 -0.74 -3.69
CA GLY A 78 14.08 0.50 -3.83
C GLY A 78 12.65 0.31 -4.36
N LYS A 79 12.21 -0.93 -4.61
CA LYS A 79 10.90 -1.20 -5.24
C LYS A 79 9.87 -1.72 -4.23
N TRP A 80 8.73 -1.01 -4.14
CA TRP A 80 7.57 -1.40 -3.33
C TRP A 80 6.40 -1.96 -4.16
N ASN A 81 6.32 -1.63 -5.46
CA ASN A 81 5.30 -2.13 -6.38
C ASN A 81 5.56 -3.61 -6.76
N VAL A 82 5.37 -4.53 -5.80
CA VAL A 82 5.73 -5.96 -5.91
C VAL A 82 4.63 -6.91 -5.41
N LEU A 83 3.42 -6.38 -5.17
CA LEU A 83 2.26 -7.19 -4.80
C LEU A 83 1.38 -7.55 -6.00
#